data_AF-A0A934X2C2-F1
#
_entry.id   AF-A0A934X2C2-F1
#
_cell.length_a   1.000
_cell.length_b   1.000
_cell.length_c   1.000
_cell.angle_alpha   90.00
_cell.angle_beta   90.00
_cell.angle_gamma   90.00
#
_symmetry.space_group_name_H-M   'P 1'
#
loop_
_entity.id
_entity.type
_entity.pdbx_description
1 polymer ?
#
loop_
_entity_poly.entity_id
_entity_poly.type
_entity_poly.pdbx_seq_one_letter_code
_entity_poly.pdbx_strand_id
1 'polypeptide(L)'
;MKFQKIMLAIMLLPILIFTNCNNDDENNPNPDATLVSSSTPTQDAEEVNINTTIEFMFNQDMDPTTINATSIILLAGTIPITGEVSYSNKVATFTPSADLAFSTVYTANVLIAAKSASGVAMETAYVLSFTTEAEVDGSAPSINTTDPLNNATDVILNKTISILFNEPMNPTTINATTFMVKDGTTGVSGSINFAGTTATFTPAVNFEANTDYTVTLTTGAKDLAGNALEENTTVDFTTGATAAVLPIVDLGTAANYVILAKTAINNSSTSAIVGDLALSPAATSYITGLALTDATGYATSAQVTGKVYASDMADPTPVTLTTAVENMITAYDDAAGRPTPDFVELATGNIGGLTLTQGLYKWTNTVTIATDITITGTADDVWIFQIDGDLTQAAAVNIILSGGAQAKNIFWQVAGETTIGTTSHFEGNILCMTGITYLTGATMNGRALAQTAVILDANTITEL
;
A
#
# COMPACT_ATOMS: atom_id res chain seq x y z
N MET A 1 -10.90 0.55 6.40
CA MET A 1 -11.98 -0.31 5.89
C MET A 1 -12.05 -1.57 6.75
N LYS A 2 -13.10 -1.71 7.56
CA LYS A 2 -13.37 -2.92 8.37
C LYS A 2 -14.21 -3.86 7.51
N PHE A 3 -13.65 -5.00 7.09
CA PHE A 3 -14.45 -6.07 6.48
C PHE A 3 -15.07 -6.92 7.57
N GLN A 4 -16.30 -6.56 7.95
CA GLN A 4 -17.16 -7.35 8.79
C GLN A 4 -17.82 -8.41 7.89
N LYS A 5 -17.27 -9.63 7.86
CA LYS A 5 -17.90 -10.78 7.18
C LYS A 5 -19.18 -11.13 7.92
N ILE A 6 -20.31 -10.73 7.35
CA ILE A 6 -21.65 -11.18 7.73
C ILE A 6 -21.78 -12.62 7.23
N MET A 7 -21.74 -13.59 8.15
CA MET A 7 -22.04 -14.98 7.85
C MET A 7 -23.57 -15.13 7.83
N LEU A 8 -24.11 -15.29 6.63
CA LEU A 8 -25.54 -15.49 6.40
C LEU A 8 -25.86 -16.97 6.67
N ALA A 9 -26.39 -17.27 7.85
CA ALA A 9 -26.96 -18.58 8.16
C ALA A 9 -28.29 -18.74 7.41
N ILE A 10 -28.28 -19.49 6.30
CA ILE A 10 -29.49 -19.89 5.58
C ILE A 10 -30.11 -21.05 6.36
N MET A 11 -31.07 -20.72 7.23
CA MET A 11 -31.93 -21.70 7.90
C MET A 11 -32.99 -22.16 6.89
N LEU A 12 -32.76 -23.29 6.22
CA LEU A 12 -33.74 -23.91 5.33
C LEU A 12 -34.78 -24.65 6.17
N LEU A 13 -35.95 -24.06 6.34
CA LEU A 13 -37.13 -24.67 6.96
C LEU A 13 -37.82 -25.57 5.91
N PRO A 14 -38.16 -26.84 6.19
CA PRO A 14 -38.90 -27.66 5.23
C PRO A 14 -40.35 -27.18 5.17
N ILE A 15 -40.76 -26.70 3.99
CA ILE A 15 -42.14 -26.35 3.67
C ILE A 15 -42.93 -27.65 3.46
N LEU A 16 -43.91 -27.92 4.33
CA LEU A 16 -44.94 -28.93 4.11
C LEU A 16 -45.90 -28.42 3.02
N ILE A 17 -45.90 -29.07 1.85
CA ILE A 17 -46.92 -28.87 0.81
C ILE A 17 -47.89 -30.05 0.90
N PHE A 18 -49.13 -29.80 1.33
CA PHE A 18 -50.22 -30.76 1.17
C PHE A 18 -50.82 -30.61 -0.23
N THR A 19 -50.58 -31.59 -1.11
CA THR A 19 -51.39 -31.79 -2.32
C THR A 19 -51.75 -33.26 -2.46
N ASN A 20 -53.05 -33.48 -2.70
CA ASN A 20 -53.76 -34.74 -2.60
C ASN A 20 -53.81 -35.47 -3.96
N CYS A 21 -53.66 -36.79 -3.88
CA CYS A 21 -54.10 -37.86 -4.79
C CYS A 21 -53.43 -38.15 -6.15
N ASN A 22 -52.90 -39.38 -6.20
CA ASN A 22 -52.79 -40.36 -7.30
C ASN A 22 -51.82 -40.07 -8.46
N ASN A 23 -50.63 -40.65 -8.38
CA ASN A 23 -50.23 -41.85 -9.15
C ASN A 23 -48.81 -42.27 -8.74
N ASP A 24 -48.64 -43.54 -8.40
CA ASP A 24 -47.39 -44.34 -8.32
C ASP A 24 -46.11 -43.58 -7.93
N ASP A 25 -45.90 -43.44 -6.62
CA ASP A 25 -44.73 -42.77 -6.03
C ASP A 25 -43.66 -43.81 -5.64
N GLU A 26 -42.65 -43.98 -6.50
CA GLU A 26 -41.43 -44.75 -6.18
C GLU A 26 -40.48 -44.01 -5.21
N ASN A 27 -40.89 -42.89 -4.59
CA ASN A 27 -40.06 -42.11 -3.68
C ASN A 27 -40.51 -42.15 -2.20
N ASN A 28 -41.18 -43.22 -1.75
CA ASN A 28 -41.31 -43.44 -0.31
C ASN A 28 -39.98 -43.99 0.24
N PRO A 29 -39.19 -43.24 1.03
CA PRO A 29 -37.96 -43.77 1.62
C PRO A 29 -38.30 -45.00 2.45
N ASN A 30 -37.62 -46.11 2.19
CA ASN A 30 -37.80 -47.35 2.93
C ASN A 30 -37.54 -47.07 4.42
N PRO A 31 -38.56 -47.17 5.31
CA PRO A 31 -38.38 -46.87 6.73
C PRO A 31 -37.42 -47.85 7.43
N ASP A 32 -37.07 -48.96 6.78
CA ASP A 32 -36.11 -49.97 7.26
C ASP A 32 -34.72 -49.84 6.59
N ALA A 33 -34.43 -48.73 5.89
CA ALA A 33 -33.15 -48.53 5.20
C ALA A 33 -31.97 -48.47 6.18
N THR A 34 -30.90 -49.22 5.87
CA THR A 34 -29.64 -49.19 6.62
C THR A 34 -28.87 -47.91 6.28
N LEU A 35 -28.63 -47.05 7.27
CA LEU A 35 -27.91 -45.78 7.08
C LEU A 35 -27.02 -45.40 8.27
N VAL A 36 -26.05 -44.53 8.00
CA VAL A 36 -25.28 -43.84 9.04
C VAL A 36 -26.11 -42.67 9.54
N SER A 37 -26.45 -42.70 10.83
CA SER A 37 -27.26 -41.68 11.52
C SER A 37 -26.46 -40.49 12.00
N SER A 38 -25.17 -40.67 12.32
CA SER A 38 -24.24 -39.61 12.68
C SER A 38 -22.78 -40.10 12.57
N SER A 39 -21.85 -39.15 12.55
CA SER A 39 -20.42 -39.40 12.46
C SER A 39 -19.63 -38.46 13.36
N THR A 40 -18.46 -38.94 13.81
CA THR A 40 -17.44 -38.15 14.49
C THR A 40 -16.11 -38.39 13.77
N PRO A 41 -15.44 -37.38 13.20
CA PRO A 41 -15.87 -35.98 13.08
C PRO A 41 -17.19 -35.82 12.31
N THR A 42 -17.87 -34.70 12.52
CA THR A 42 -19.08 -34.37 11.74
C THR A 42 -18.72 -33.99 10.31
N GLN A 43 -19.70 -34.01 9.41
CA GLN A 43 -19.51 -33.57 8.02
C GLN A 43 -18.88 -32.17 7.94
N ASP A 44 -17.83 -32.07 7.15
CA ASP A 44 -17.03 -30.86 6.89
C ASP A 44 -16.42 -30.24 8.16
N ALA A 45 -16.18 -31.04 9.21
CA ALA A 45 -15.49 -30.57 10.40
C ALA A 45 -14.08 -30.05 10.04
N GLU A 46 -13.71 -28.91 10.62
CA GLU A 46 -12.39 -28.29 10.54
C GLU A 46 -11.68 -28.40 11.89
N GLU A 47 -10.35 -28.19 11.90
CA GLU A 47 -9.53 -28.26 13.12
C GLU A 47 -9.67 -29.60 13.87
N VAL A 48 -9.83 -30.69 13.12
CA VAL A 48 -9.90 -32.03 13.69
C VAL A 48 -8.52 -32.45 14.16
N ASN A 49 -8.42 -32.90 15.43
CA ASN A 49 -7.14 -33.33 15.96
C ASN A 49 -6.55 -34.50 15.16
N ILE A 50 -5.25 -34.45 14.88
CA ILE A 50 -4.58 -35.47 14.05
C ILE A 50 -4.61 -36.88 14.63
N ASN A 51 -4.84 -37.06 15.94
CA ASN A 51 -4.96 -38.37 16.58
C ASN A 51 -6.41 -38.88 16.69
N THR A 52 -7.37 -38.24 16.01
CA THR A 52 -8.78 -38.62 16.09
C THR A 52 -9.05 -40.04 15.57
N THR A 53 -10.01 -40.71 16.19
CA THR A 53 -10.72 -41.84 15.57
C THR A 53 -11.86 -41.31 14.69
N ILE A 54 -12.32 -42.13 13.74
CA ILE A 54 -13.46 -41.83 12.88
C ILE A 54 -14.59 -42.80 13.21
N GLU A 55 -15.68 -42.30 13.75
CA GLU A 55 -16.83 -43.07 14.23
C GLU A 55 -18.05 -42.86 13.33
N PHE A 56 -18.78 -43.93 13.06
CA PHE A 56 -20.04 -43.94 12.33
C PHE A 56 -21.11 -44.65 13.16
N MET A 57 -22.14 -43.93 13.58
CA MET A 57 -23.28 -44.49 14.29
C MET A 57 -24.37 -44.89 13.30
N PHE A 58 -24.73 -46.17 13.25
CA PHE A 58 -25.80 -46.67 12.39
C PHE A 58 -27.18 -46.53 13.06
N ASN A 59 -28.25 -46.40 12.26
CA ASN A 59 -29.62 -46.37 12.77
C ASN A 59 -30.08 -47.72 13.36
N GLN A 60 -29.38 -48.81 13.04
CA GLN A 60 -29.72 -50.17 13.47
C GLN A 60 -28.48 -51.06 13.69
N ASP A 61 -28.69 -52.27 14.20
CA ASP A 61 -27.62 -53.25 14.36
C ASP A 61 -27.14 -53.77 12.99
N MET A 62 -25.82 -53.83 12.82
CA MET A 62 -25.12 -54.26 11.61
C MET A 62 -24.57 -55.67 11.77
N ASP A 63 -24.37 -56.37 10.66
CA ASP A 63 -23.62 -57.63 10.63
C ASP A 63 -22.12 -57.32 10.85
N PRO A 64 -21.52 -57.70 11.99
CA PRO A 64 -20.13 -57.38 12.29
C PRO A 64 -19.14 -57.94 11.27
N THR A 65 -19.48 -59.02 10.55
CA THR A 65 -18.61 -59.59 9.52
C THR A 65 -18.50 -58.69 8.27
N THR A 66 -19.48 -57.81 8.07
CA THR A 66 -19.53 -56.85 6.96
C THR A 66 -18.97 -55.48 7.30
N ILE A 67 -18.68 -55.20 8.59
CA ILE A 67 -18.05 -53.96 9.05
C ILE A 67 -16.56 -54.19 9.25
N ASN A 68 -15.77 -53.87 8.23
CA ASN A 68 -14.34 -54.16 8.19
C ASN A 68 -13.61 -53.18 7.24
N ALA A 69 -12.31 -53.37 7.04
CA ALA A 69 -11.48 -52.49 6.20
C ALA A 69 -11.86 -52.46 4.71
N THR A 70 -12.74 -53.36 4.23
CA THR A 70 -13.26 -53.31 2.86
C THR A 70 -14.55 -52.50 2.71
N SER A 71 -15.27 -52.26 3.81
CA SER A 71 -16.51 -51.49 3.82
C SER A 71 -16.34 -50.10 4.43
N ILE A 72 -15.29 -49.86 5.21
CA ILE A 72 -14.95 -48.54 5.75
C ILE A 72 -13.53 -48.18 5.30
N ILE A 73 -13.41 -47.10 4.54
CA ILE A 73 -12.16 -46.65 3.92
C ILE A 73 -11.93 -45.18 4.22
N LEU A 74 -10.78 -44.84 4.78
CA LEU A 74 -10.31 -43.47 4.93
C LEU A 74 -9.31 -43.13 3.82
N LEU A 75 -9.45 -41.97 3.18
CA LEU A 75 -8.61 -41.49 2.09
C LEU A 75 -8.05 -40.10 2.39
N ALA A 76 -6.77 -39.87 2.09
CA ALA A 76 -6.21 -38.54 1.88
C ALA A 76 -6.16 -38.27 0.37
N GLY A 77 -7.10 -37.48 -0.15
CA GLY A 77 -7.33 -37.38 -1.59
C GLY A 77 -7.68 -38.77 -2.18
N THR A 78 -6.77 -39.35 -2.96
CA THR A 78 -6.94 -40.70 -3.54
C THR A 78 -6.14 -41.79 -2.83
N ILE A 79 -5.37 -41.44 -1.80
CA ILE A 79 -4.45 -42.36 -1.11
C ILE A 79 -5.16 -42.98 0.10
N PRO A 80 -5.29 -44.31 0.18
CA PRO A 80 -5.85 -44.97 1.36
C PRO A 80 -4.97 -44.82 2.60
N ILE A 81 -5.60 -44.49 3.71
CA ILE A 81 -4.99 -44.47 5.04
C ILE A 81 -5.19 -45.84 5.68
N THR A 82 -4.12 -46.40 6.25
CA THR A 82 -4.20 -47.68 6.95
C THR A 82 -4.74 -47.47 8.37
N GLY A 83 -5.52 -48.43 8.85
CA GLY A 83 -6.14 -48.38 10.17
C GLY A 83 -6.91 -49.65 10.48
N GLU A 84 -7.39 -49.75 11.72
CA GLU A 84 -8.22 -50.85 12.17
C GLU A 84 -9.69 -50.44 12.21
N VAL A 85 -10.58 -51.35 11.80
CA VAL A 85 -12.03 -51.17 11.89
C VAL A 85 -12.56 -52.06 13.01
N SER A 86 -13.28 -51.47 13.95
CA SER A 86 -14.00 -52.19 15.00
C SER A 86 -15.49 -51.83 14.97
N TYR A 87 -16.33 -52.72 15.49
CA TYR A 87 -17.77 -52.51 15.55
C TYR A 87 -18.33 -52.97 16.88
N SER A 88 -19.07 -52.10 17.56
CA SER A 88 -19.77 -52.41 18.81
C SER A 88 -20.95 -51.47 19.01
N ASN A 89 -22.08 -51.98 19.50
CA ASN A 89 -23.25 -51.18 19.88
C ASN A 89 -23.69 -50.15 18.82
N LYS A 90 -23.83 -50.59 17.55
CA LYS A 90 -24.19 -49.73 16.40
C LYS A 90 -23.14 -48.71 15.96
N VAL A 91 -21.96 -48.69 16.56
CA VAL A 91 -20.87 -47.79 16.17
C VAL A 91 -19.78 -48.59 15.48
N ALA A 92 -19.46 -48.20 14.24
CA ALA A 92 -18.21 -48.59 13.61
C ALA A 92 -17.15 -47.52 13.88
N THR A 93 -15.96 -47.94 14.30
CA THR A 93 -14.82 -47.04 14.55
C THR A 93 -13.67 -47.44 13.65
N PHE A 94 -13.18 -46.48 12.86
CA PHE A 94 -11.91 -46.57 12.15
C PHE A 94 -10.84 -45.85 12.98
N THR A 95 -9.81 -46.58 13.37
CA THR A 95 -8.65 -46.05 14.10
C THR A 95 -7.46 -46.03 13.15
N PRO A 96 -6.98 -44.85 12.70
CA PRO A 96 -5.77 -44.74 11.90
C PRO A 96 -4.58 -45.41 12.60
N SER A 97 -3.70 -46.07 11.82
CA SER A 97 -2.52 -46.77 12.37
C SER A 97 -1.39 -45.84 12.81
N ALA A 98 -1.47 -44.56 12.42
CA ALA A 98 -0.61 -43.45 12.79
C ALA A 98 -1.43 -42.16 12.79
N ASP A 99 -0.90 -41.11 13.43
CA ASP A 99 -1.51 -39.79 13.39
C ASP A 99 -1.70 -39.30 11.95
N LEU A 100 -2.82 -38.62 11.71
CA LEU A 100 -3.13 -38.02 10.43
C LEU A 100 -2.19 -36.82 10.16
N ALA A 101 -2.03 -36.45 8.89
CA ALA A 101 -1.24 -35.29 8.51
C ALA A 101 -2.00 -34.00 8.84
N PHE A 102 -1.29 -32.94 9.24
CA PHE A 102 -1.86 -31.60 9.46
C PHE A 102 -2.44 -30.99 8.17
N SER A 103 -3.39 -30.07 8.31
CA SER A 103 -4.03 -29.30 7.22
C SER A 103 -4.46 -30.14 6.02
N THR A 104 -4.86 -31.39 6.26
CA THR A 104 -5.16 -32.36 5.21
C THR A 104 -6.64 -32.68 5.22
N VAL A 105 -7.25 -32.63 4.03
CA VAL A 105 -8.64 -33.05 3.83
C VAL A 105 -8.67 -34.57 3.71
N TYR A 106 -9.45 -35.19 4.59
CA TYR A 106 -9.70 -36.62 4.59
C TYR A 106 -11.13 -36.92 4.18
N THR A 107 -11.30 -37.96 3.35
CA THR A 107 -12.62 -38.50 2.98
C THR A 107 -12.77 -39.91 3.52
N ALA A 108 -13.73 -40.11 4.42
CA ALA A 108 -14.07 -41.43 4.95
C ALA A 108 -15.33 -41.95 4.28
N ASN A 109 -15.30 -43.19 3.80
CA ASN A 109 -16.37 -43.82 3.03
C ASN A 109 -16.88 -45.05 3.78
N VAL A 110 -18.18 -45.11 4.03
CA VAL A 110 -18.89 -46.34 4.41
C VAL A 110 -19.60 -46.85 3.16
N LEU A 111 -19.08 -47.93 2.57
CA LEU A 111 -19.55 -48.47 1.30
C LEU A 111 -20.81 -49.34 1.47
N ILE A 112 -21.55 -49.52 0.37
CA ILE A 112 -22.76 -50.36 0.31
C ILE A 112 -22.55 -51.84 0.66
N ALA A 113 -21.29 -52.27 0.83
CA ALA A 113 -20.95 -53.60 1.32
C ALA A 113 -21.32 -53.81 2.80
N ALA A 114 -21.49 -52.74 3.59
CA ALA A 114 -21.98 -52.80 4.96
C ALA A 114 -23.47 -53.19 5.00
N LYS A 115 -23.82 -54.19 5.83
CA LYS A 115 -25.18 -54.74 5.92
C LYS A 115 -25.71 -54.72 7.35
N SER A 116 -27.04 -54.57 7.48
CA SER A 116 -27.73 -54.80 8.75
C SER A 116 -27.54 -56.24 9.24
N ALA A 117 -27.84 -56.50 10.51
CA ALA A 117 -27.85 -57.87 11.06
C ALA A 117 -28.89 -58.79 10.37
N SER A 118 -29.89 -58.23 9.68
CA SER A 118 -30.85 -58.95 8.84
C SER A 118 -30.37 -59.16 7.39
N GLY A 119 -29.17 -58.71 7.05
CA GLY A 119 -28.54 -58.90 5.74
C GLY A 119 -28.87 -57.83 4.69
N VAL A 120 -29.52 -56.73 5.08
CA VAL A 120 -29.91 -55.64 4.17
C VAL A 120 -28.74 -54.66 4.00
N ALA A 121 -28.28 -54.48 2.77
CA ALA A 121 -27.20 -53.57 2.41
C ALA A 121 -27.61 -52.09 2.52
N MET A 122 -26.64 -51.19 2.67
CA MET A 122 -26.91 -49.75 2.51
C MET A 122 -27.29 -49.45 1.05
N GLU A 123 -28.28 -48.57 0.84
CA GLU A 123 -28.71 -48.17 -0.51
C GLU A 123 -27.69 -47.27 -1.22
N THR A 124 -27.02 -46.41 -0.45
CA THR A 124 -25.97 -45.52 -0.92
C THR A 124 -24.79 -45.54 0.04
N ALA A 125 -23.58 -45.30 -0.48
CA ALA A 125 -22.41 -45.14 0.35
C ALA A 125 -22.51 -43.82 1.13
N TYR A 126 -22.11 -43.84 2.40
CA TYR A 126 -21.98 -42.63 3.19
C TYR A 126 -20.57 -42.06 3.01
N VAL A 127 -20.48 -40.78 2.68
CA VAL A 127 -19.22 -40.09 2.46
C VAL A 127 -19.11 -38.97 3.48
N LEU A 128 -18.07 -39.04 4.31
CA LEU A 128 -17.69 -38.02 5.29
C LEU A 128 -16.44 -37.29 4.77
N SER A 129 -16.43 -35.96 4.87
CA SER A 129 -15.24 -35.14 4.67
C SER A 129 -14.91 -34.39 5.95
N PHE A 130 -13.63 -34.26 6.30
CA PHE A 130 -13.14 -33.42 7.38
C PHE A 130 -11.71 -32.94 7.12
N THR A 131 -11.29 -31.87 7.79
CA THR A 131 -9.95 -31.29 7.67
C THR A 131 -9.27 -31.31 9.03
N THR A 132 -8.05 -31.84 9.07
CA THR A 132 -7.22 -31.86 10.28
C THR A 132 -6.69 -30.47 10.64
N GLU A 133 -6.37 -30.27 11.92
CA GLU A 133 -5.76 -29.05 12.45
C GLU A 133 -4.48 -28.66 11.69
N ALA A 134 -4.15 -27.38 11.70
CA ALA A 134 -2.90 -26.90 11.11
C ALA A 134 -1.70 -27.17 12.02
N GLU A 135 -0.51 -27.33 11.43
CA GLU A 135 0.73 -27.37 12.20
C GLU A 135 0.96 -25.99 12.82
N VAL A 136 1.23 -25.94 14.12
CA VAL A 136 1.60 -24.69 14.80
C VAL A 136 3.06 -24.41 14.47
N ASP A 137 3.31 -23.31 13.78
CA ASP A 137 4.68 -22.83 13.59
C ASP A 137 5.31 -22.52 14.95
N GLY A 138 6.36 -23.27 15.29
CA GLY A 138 7.12 -23.10 16.52
C GLY A 138 8.52 -22.51 16.31
N SER A 139 8.83 -22.05 15.10
CA SER A 139 10.13 -21.48 14.78
C SER A 139 10.23 -20.06 15.33
N ALA A 140 11.31 -19.74 16.03
CA ALA A 140 11.54 -18.37 16.48
C ALA A 140 12.04 -17.50 15.32
N PRO A 141 11.57 -16.24 15.20
CA PRO A 141 12.12 -15.32 14.22
C PRO A 141 13.58 -14.97 14.52
N SER A 142 14.32 -14.63 13.47
CA SER A 142 15.72 -14.21 13.52
C SER A 142 15.97 -13.00 12.62
N ILE A 143 17.05 -12.26 12.91
CA ILE A 143 17.44 -11.07 12.15
C ILE A 143 18.45 -11.48 11.07
N ASN A 144 18.10 -11.26 9.81
CA ASN A 144 18.99 -11.49 8.67
C ASN A 144 20.04 -10.37 8.56
N THR A 145 19.59 -9.11 8.56
CA THR A 145 20.48 -7.94 8.42
C THR A 145 19.91 -6.72 9.13
N THR A 146 20.80 -5.78 9.44
CA THR A 146 20.47 -4.45 9.97
C THR A 146 21.15 -3.36 9.14
N ASP A 147 20.52 -2.20 9.08
CA ASP A 147 21.10 -0.99 8.51
C ASP A 147 20.77 0.20 9.43
N PRO A 148 21.75 0.82 10.11
CA PRO A 148 23.18 0.55 10.04
C PRO A 148 23.56 -0.87 10.48
N LEU A 149 24.65 -1.39 9.92
CA LEU A 149 25.27 -2.63 10.40
C LEU A 149 25.82 -2.43 11.81
N ASN A 150 25.95 -3.52 12.57
CA ASN A 150 26.53 -3.46 13.91
C ASN A 150 27.96 -2.92 13.89
N ASN A 151 28.22 -1.93 14.75
CA ASN A 151 29.43 -1.11 14.84
C ASN A 151 29.73 -0.26 13.60
N ALA A 152 28.72 0.10 12.80
CA ALA A 152 28.90 1.05 11.71
C ALA A 152 29.33 2.43 12.24
N THR A 153 30.27 3.07 11.57
CA THR A 153 30.73 4.44 11.85
C THR A 153 30.31 5.38 10.71
N ASP A 154 30.43 6.68 10.93
CA ASP A 154 30.09 7.72 9.94
C ASP A 154 28.64 7.63 9.42
N VAL A 155 27.72 7.16 10.26
CA VAL A 155 26.31 7.07 9.92
C VAL A 155 25.72 8.48 9.80
N ILE A 156 25.00 8.76 8.71
CA ILE A 156 24.38 10.06 8.47
C ILE A 156 23.34 10.41 9.55
N LEU A 157 23.20 11.70 9.87
CA LEU A 157 22.38 12.15 11.01
C LEU A 157 20.88 11.88 10.82
N ASN A 158 20.37 11.80 9.60
CA ASN A 158 18.97 11.49 9.28
C ASN A 158 18.78 10.02 8.85
N LYS A 159 19.65 9.11 9.29
CA LYS A 159 19.55 7.69 8.94
C LYS A 159 18.22 7.10 9.42
N THR A 160 17.45 6.50 8.51
CA THR A 160 16.40 5.55 8.90
C THR A 160 17.06 4.20 9.24
N ILE A 161 16.75 3.68 10.43
CA ILE A 161 17.27 2.40 10.89
C ILE A 161 16.33 1.30 10.39
N SER A 162 16.87 0.25 9.80
CA SER A 162 16.12 -0.87 9.22
C SER A 162 16.60 -2.21 9.77
N ILE A 163 15.66 -3.13 9.99
CA ILE A 163 15.92 -4.49 10.46
C ILE A 163 15.14 -5.45 9.58
N LEU A 164 15.85 -6.35 8.93
CA LEU A 164 15.29 -7.39 8.07
C LEU A 164 15.24 -8.71 8.84
N PHE A 165 14.04 -9.27 9.00
CA PHE A 165 13.82 -10.58 9.60
C PHE A 165 13.86 -11.70 8.56
N ASN A 166 14.07 -12.94 9.00
CA ASN A 166 13.97 -14.16 8.19
C ASN A 166 12.51 -14.49 7.77
N GLU A 167 11.53 -13.91 8.46
CA GLU A 167 10.11 -14.21 8.26
C GLU A 167 9.20 -13.01 8.59
N PRO A 168 7.90 -13.07 8.22
CA PRO A 168 6.95 -12.02 8.57
C PRO A 168 6.70 -11.91 10.08
N MET A 169 6.82 -10.69 10.62
CA MET A 169 6.56 -10.42 12.03
C MET A 169 5.12 -9.94 12.27
N ASN A 170 4.63 -10.08 13.50
CA ASN A 170 3.39 -9.43 13.92
C ASN A 170 3.63 -7.92 14.14
N PRO A 171 3.08 -7.04 13.28
CA PRO A 171 3.38 -5.60 13.33
C PRO A 171 2.97 -4.93 14.65
N THR A 172 1.97 -5.47 15.35
CA THR A 172 1.52 -4.90 16.64
C THR A 172 2.54 -5.09 17.76
N THR A 173 3.44 -6.07 17.61
CA THR A 173 4.51 -6.36 18.57
C THR A 173 5.80 -5.61 18.27
N ILE A 174 5.90 -4.93 17.12
CA ILE A 174 7.03 -4.08 16.73
C ILE A 174 6.65 -2.63 17.03
N ASN A 175 7.05 -2.13 18.20
CA ASN A 175 6.64 -0.83 18.71
C ASN A 175 7.74 -0.22 19.60
N ALA A 176 7.49 0.96 20.17
CA ALA A 176 8.49 1.72 20.93
C ALA A 176 9.02 1.01 22.19
N THR A 177 8.42 -0.09 22.63
CA THR A 177 8.90 -0.90 23.76
C THR A 177 9.74 -2.09 23.33
N THR A 178 9.63 -2.52 22.07
CA THR A 178 10.30 -3.71 21.53
C THR A 178 11.34 -3.38 20.47
N PHE A 179 11.26 -2.22 19.82
CA PHE A 179 12.27 -1.63 18.94
C PHE A 179 12.63 -0.25 19.50
N MET A 180 13.77 -0.20 20.17
CA MET A 180 14.24 0.97 20.90
C MET A 180 15.53 1.49 20.29
N VAL A 181 15.69 2.81 20.22
CA VAL A 181 16.94 3.47 19.81
C VAL A 181 17.34 4.44 20.92
N LYS A 182 18.59 4.36 21.38
CA LYS A 182 19.07 5.14 22.52
C LYS A 182 20.46 5.74 22.28
N ASP A 183 20.64 6.96 22.77
CA ASP A 183 21.96 7.54 23.08
C ASP A 183 22.24 7.26 24.57
N GLY A 184 23.09 6.27 24.84
CA GLY A 184 23.30 5.75 26.19
C GLY A 184 22.00 5.31 26.86
N THR A 185 21.52 6.09 27.85
CA THR A 185 20.25 5.81 28.54
C THR A 185 19.05 6.57 27.97
N THR A 186 19.29 7.57 27.13
CA THR A 186 18.26 8.49 26.61
C THR A 186 17.62 7.89 25.36
N GLY A 187 16.29 7.74 25.36
CA GLY A 187 15.56 7.27 24.19
C GLY A 187 15.48 8.33 23.09
N VAL A 188 15.71 7.91 21.85
CA VAL A 188 15.47 8.74 20.67
C VAL A 188 14.00 8.62 20.26
N SER A 189 13.33 9.75 20.11
CA SER A 189 11.95 9.77 19.58
C SER A 189 11.96 9.53 18.07
N GLY A 190 11.01 8.74 17.58
CA GLY A 190 10.84 8.46 16.16
C GLY A 190 9.56 7.68 15.89
N SER A 191 9.28 7.47 14.61
CA SER A 191 8.17 6.62 14.15
C SER A 191 8.70 5.24 13.75
N ILE A 192 7.93 4.20 14.10
CA ILE A 192 8.20 2.83 13.70
C ILE A 192 7.20 2.43 12.62
N ASN A 193 7.70 1.84 11.55
CA ASN A 193 6.89 1.22 10.51
C ASN A 193 7.31 -0.25 10.32
N PHE A 194 6.39 -1.05 9.81
CA PHE A 194 6.67 -2.45 9.48
C PHE A 194 6.01 -2.82 8.16
N ALA A 195 6.80 -3.35 7.22
CA ALA A 195 6.33 -3.77 5.91
C ALA A 195 6.99 -5.10 5.49
N GLY A 196 6.19 -6.11 5.16
CA GLY A 196 6.67 -7.43 4.79
C GLY A 196 7.43 -8.11 5.92
N THR A 197 8.76 -8.16 5.81
CA THR A 197 9.68 -8.71 6.82
C THR A 197 10.65 -7.66 7.36
N THR A 198 10.39 -6.37 7.11
CA THR A 198 11.29 -5.27 7.49
C THR A 198 10.62 -4.32 8.48
N ALA A 199 11.26 -4.12 9.65
CA ALA A 199 10.94 -3.05 10.57
C ALA A 199 11.84 -1.84 10.28
N THR A 200 11.28 -0.64 10.31
CA THR A 200 12.04 0.61 10.18
C THR A 200 11.74 1.55 11.34
N PHE A 201 12.77 2.31 11.75
CA PHE A 201 12.67 3.42 12.69
C PHE A 201 13.20 4.69 12.02
N THR A 202 12.34 5.70 11.91
CA THR A 202 12.70 7.01 11.39
C THR A 202 12.77 8.00 12.56
N PRO A 203 13.94 8.60 12.85
CA PRO A 203 14.07 9.52 13.97
C PRO A 203 13.25 10.79 13.72
N ALA A 204 12.57 11.30 14.75
CA ALA A 204 11.74 12.51 14.62
C ALA A 204 12.57 13.80 14.48
N VAL A 205 13.82 13.75 14.94
CA VAL A 205 14.84 14.79 14.78
C VAL A 205 16.13 14.06 14.41
N ASN A 206 16.96 14.67 13.57
CA ASN A 206 18.29 14.13 13.23
C ASN A 206 19.06 13.72 14.49
N PHE A 207 19.75 12.59 14.41
CA PHE A 207 20.70 12.18 15.43
C PHE A 207 21.78 13.25 15.64
N GLU A 208 22.34 13.29 16.84
CA GLU A 208 23.45 14.16 17.18
C GLU A 208 24.71 13.71 16.45
N ALA A 209 25.59 14.66 16.11
CA ALA A 209 26.82 14.37 15.39
C ALA A 209 27.86 13.66 16.28
N ASN A 210 28.62 12.74 15.68
CA ASN A 210 29.71 12.01 16.35
C ASN A 210 29.28 11.34 17.68
N THR A 211 28.09 10.75 17.69
CA THR A 211 27.45 10.19 18.89
C THR A 211 27.16 8.70 18.69
N ASP A 212 27.36 7.92 19.76
CA ASP A 212 27.10 6.48 19.78
C ASP A 212 25.63 6.21 20.10
N TYR A 213 24.98 5.40 19.27
CA TYR A 213 23.60 4.96 19.44
C TYR A 213 23.52 3.45 19.51
N THR A 214 22.64 2.96 20.39
CA THR A 214 22.30 1.54 20.52
C THR A 214 20.85 1.33 20.12
N VAL A 215 20.65 0.43 19.15
CA VAL A 215 19.37 -0.16 18.82
C VAL A 215 19.16 -1.41 19.65
N THR A 216 17.97 -1.60 20.22
CA THR A 216 17.60 -2.82 20.94
C THR A 216 16.30 -3.38 20.39
N LEU A 217 16.35 -4.65 19.97
CA LEU A 217 15.18 -5.48 19.74
C LEU A 217 14.99 -6.44 20.90
N THR A 218 13.79 -6.50 21.46
CA THR A 218 13.50 -7.35 22.62
C THR A 218 12.75 -8.62 22.22
N THR A 219 12.77 -9.63 23.09
CA THR A 219 11.92 -10.83 22.99
C THR A 219 10.40 -10.54 23.06
N GLY A 220 10.00 -9.29 23.27
CA GLY A 220 8.61 -8.87 23.08
C GLY A 220 8.18 -8.80 21.61
N ALA A 221 9.13 -8.74 20.67
CA ALA A 221 8.86 -8.82 19.23
C ALA A 221 8.56 -10.28 18.83
N LYS A 222 7.44 -10.48 18.14
CA LYS A 222 6.93 -11.82 17.79
C LYS A 222 6.55 -11.95 16.32
N ASP A 223 6.61 -13.17 15.82
CA ASP A 223 6.07 -13.52 14.51
C ASP A 223 4.52 -13.56 14.51
N LEU A 224 3.94 -13.93 13.37
CA LEU A 224 2.49 -14.09 13.21
C LEU A 224 1.92 -15.29 13.98
N ALA A 225 2.73 -16.30 14.28
CA ALA A 225 2.36 -17.49 15.06
C ALA A 225 2.47 -17.25 16.58
N GLY A 226 3.09 -16.14 17.00
CA GLY A 226 3.28 -15.75 18.40
C GLY A 226 4.62 -16.17 18.99
N ASN A 227 5.56 -16.72 18.20
CA ASN A 227 6.90 -17.04 18.65
C ASN A 227 7.70 -15.75 18.81
N ALA A 228 8.44 -15.65 19.92
CA ALA A 228 9.29 -14.51 20.23
C ALA A 228 10.68 -14.68 19.61
N LEU A 229 11.38 -13.55 19.39
CA LEU A 229 12.84 -13.60 19.22
C LEU A 229 13.47 -14.41 20.37
N GLU A 230 14.49 -15.22 20.06
CA GLU A 230 15.15 -16.09 21.06
C GLU A 230 15.79 -15.28 22.20
N GLU A 231 16.41 -14.15 21.86
CA GLU A 231 17.05 -13.24 22.80
C GLU A 231 16.93 -11.78 22.37
N ASN A 232 17.20 -10.87 23.31
CA ASN A 232 17.30 -9.46 22.97
C ASN A 232 18.52 -9.24 22.08
N THR A 233 18.34 -8.56 20.94
CA THR A 233 19.43 -8.20 20.03
C THR A 233 19.78 -6.73 20.19
N THR A 234 21.08 -6.43 20.22
CA THR A 234 21.59 -5.05 20.20
C THR A 234 22.43 -4.78 18.96
N VAL A 235 22.26 -3.59 18.38
CA VAL A 235 23.06 -3.11 17.24
C VAL A 235 23.55 -1.71 17.58
N ASP A 236 24.85 -1.53 17.64
CA ASP A 236 25.48 -0.25 17.94
C ASP A 236 25.93 0.45 16.65
N PHE A 237 25.85 1.77 16.60
CA PHE A 237 26.42 2.56 15.52
C PHE A 237 26.85 3.95 16.00
N THR A 238 27.83 4.54 15.33
CA THR A 238 28.33 5.89 15.60
C THR A 238 27.97 6.79 14.42
N THR A 239 27.31 7.92 14.70
CA THR A 239 27.00 8.92 13.68
C THR A 239 28.26 9.66 13.23
N GLY A 240 28.25 10.13 11.99
CA GLY A 240 29.23 11.09 11.48
C GLY A 240 28.82 12.53 11.81
N ALA A 241 29.18 13.48 10.95
CA ALA A 241 28.88 14.91 11.13
C ALA A 241 27.85 15.47 10.13
N THR A 242 27.34 14.65 9.22
CA THR A 242 26.52 15.12 8.08
C THR A 242 25.19 14.39 8.01
N ALA A 243 24.11 15.12 7.73
CA ALA A 243 22.87 14.52 7.23
C ALA A 243 22.97 14.31 5.72
N ALA A 244 22.29 13.30 5.18
CA ALA A 244 22.04 13.26 3.75
C ALA A 244 21.13 14.43 3.37
N VAL A 245 21.52 15.18 2.34
CA VAL A 245 20.72 16.27 1.79
C VAL A 245 19.97 15.75 0.58
N LEU A 246 18.68 16.06 0.49
CA LEU A 246 17.89 15.76 -0.70
C LEU A 246 18.43 16.58 -1.88
N PRO A 247 18.93 15.95 -2.96
CA PRO A 247 19.45 16.71 -4.11
C PRO A 247 18.34 17.53 -4.76
N ILE A 248 18.68 18.74 -5.21
CA ILE A 248 17.77 19.59 -5.99
C ILE A 248 17.33 18.89 -7.29
N VAL A 249 16.14 19.21 -7.80
CA VAL A 249 15.70 18.73 -9.13
C VAL A 249 16.32 19.66 -10.18
N ASP A 250 17.10 19.10 -11.11
CA ASP A 250 17.71 19.88 -12.18
C ASP A 250 16.68 20.16 -13.29
N LEU A 251 16.30 21.43 -13.44
CA LEU A 251 15.36 21.87 -14.47
C LEU A 251 16.02 22.04 -15.85
N GLY A 252 17.36 21.95 -15.95
CA GLY A 252 18.10 22.22 -17.18
C GLY A 252 17.69 23.55 -17.80
N THR A 253 17.46 23.57 -19.12
CA THR A 253 17.01 24.78 -19.83
C THR A 253 15.54 25.14 -19.59
N ALA A 254 14.74 24.28 -18.95
CA ALA A 254 13.39 24.65 -18.51
C ALA A 254 13.43 25.73 -17.42
N ALA A 255 14.55 25.83 -16.67
CA ALA A 255 14.76 26.85 -15.65
C ALA A 255 14.66 28.29 -16.18
N ASN A 256 14.87 28.50 -17.48
CA ASN A 256 14.83 29.84 -18.10
C ASN A 256 13.41 30.38 -18.30
N TYR A 257 12.37 29.60 -17.98
CA TYR A 257 10.99 29.97 -18.24
C TYR A 257 10.17 29.96 -16.96
N VAL A 258 9.45 31.06 -16.71
CA VAL A 258 8.47 31.14 -15.63
C VAL A 258 7.22 30.32 -15.96
N ILE A 259 6.87 30.21 -17.24
CA ILE A 259 5.82 29.34 -17.75
C ILE A 259 6.34 28.57 -18.96
N LEU A 260 6.29 27.24 -18.91
CA LEU A 260 6.59 26.35 -20.03
C LEU A 260 5.44 25.37 -20.19
N ALA A 261 4.83 25.33 -21.37
CA ALA A 261 3.71 24.44 -21.67
C ALA A 261 3.91 23.71 -23.01
N LYS A 262 3.14 22.63 -23.25
CA LYS A 262 3.20 21.88 -24.51
C LYS A 262 2.05 22.13 -25.47
N THR A 263 0.84 22.35 -24.96
CA THR A 263 -0.38 22.37 -25.77
C THR A 263 -1.07 23.73 -25.83
N ALA A 264 -1.08 24.50 -24.73
CA ALA A 264 -1.66 25.85 -24.72
C ALA A 264 -1.16 26.70 -23.55
N ILE A 265 -1.17 28.03 -23.75
CA ILE A 265 -1.12 29.01 -22.67
C ILE A 265 -2.30 29.96 -22.90
N ASN A 266 -3.27 29.98 -21.98
CA ASN A 266 -4.49 30.78 -22.15
C ASN A 266 -4.66 31.73 -20.98
N ASN A 267 -5.00 32.98 -21.30
CA ASN A 267 -5.18 34.02 -20.30
C ASN A 267 -6.54 34.71 -20.47
N SER A 268 -7.45 34.55 -19.51
CA SER A 268 -8.81 35.08 -19.60
C SER A 268 -8.90 36.58 -19.30
N SER A 269 -8.10 37.07 -18.35
CA SER A 269 -8.06 38.46 -17.90
C SER A 269 -6.63 38.95 -17.72
N THR A 270 -6.40 40.26 -17.67
CA THR A 270 -5.05 40.85 -17.63
C THR A 270 -4.21 40.32 -16.47
N SER A 271 -3.15 39.59 -16.80
CA SER A 271 -2.16 39.04 -15.85
C SER A 271 -0.88 39.89 -15.84
N ALA A 272 -0.05 39.69 -14.82
CA ALA A 272 1.28 40.29 -14.67
C ALA A 272 2.31 39.17 -14.50
N ILE A 273 3.15 38.97 -15.50
CA ILE A 273 4.10 37.85 -15.55
C ILE A 273 5.51 38.41 -15.60
N VAL A 274 6.40 37.90 -14.75
CA VAL A 274 7.81 38.30 -14.69
C VAL A 274 8.65 37.06 -14.97
N GLY A 275 9.40 37.08 -16.08
CA GLY A 275 10.13 35.94 -16.63
C GLY A 275 9.64 35.56 -18.05
N ASP A 276 10.39 34.68 -18.70
CA ASP A 276 10.10 34.26 -20.07
C ASP A 276 9.02 33.16 -20.11
N LEU A 277 8.18 33.17 -21.14
CA LEU A 277 7.17 32.13 -21.41
C LEU A 277 7.57 31.32 -22.64
N ALA A 278 7.26 30.03 -22.63
CA ALA A 278 7.48 29.15 -23.77
C ALA A 278 6.34 28.16 -24.01
N LEU A 279 6.05 27.91 -25.29
CA LEU A 279 5.10 26.90 -25.74
C LEU A 279 5.72 26.02 -26.84
N SER A 280 5.83 24.71 -26.61
CA SER A 280 6.32 23.77 -27.62
C SER A 280 5.86 22.33 -27.32
N PRO A 281 5.37 21.56 -28.29
CA PRO A 281 5.46 21.78 -29.74
C PRO A 281 4.33 22.63 -30.32
N ALA A 282 3.34 23.06 -29.52
CA ALA A 282 2.26 23.90 -30.04
C ALA A 282 2.75 25.28 -30.50
N ALA A 283 2.13 25.77 -31.58
CA ALA A 283 2.46 27.04 -32.22
C ALA A 283 1.95 28.26 -31.42
N THR A 284 2.46 29.45 -31.74
CA THR A 284 2.10 30.73 -31.12
C THR A 284 0.58 30.96 -31.08
N SER A 285 -0.17 30.43 -32.05
CA SER A 285 -1.64 30.54 -32.11
C SER A 285 -2.39 29.90 -30.93
N TYR A 286 -1.73 29.02 -30.17
CA TYR A 286 -2.25 28.40 -28.94
C TYR A 286 -1.91 29.22 -27.69
N ILE A 287 -1.19 30.33 -27.84
CA ILE A 287 -1.01 31.35 -26.81
C ILE A 287 -2.10 32.42 -26.99
N THR A 288 -3.09 32.45 -26.10
CA THR A 288 -4.26 33.33 -26.23
C THR A 288 -4.40 34.28 -25.04
N GLY A 289 -5.00 35.45 -25.27
CA GLY A 289 -5.31 36.42 -24.21
C GLY A 289 -4.14 37.25 -23.67
N LEU A 290 -2.95 37.11 -24.26
CA LEU A 290 -1.77 37.91 -23.92
C LEU A 290 -1.54 39.13 -24.82
N ALA A 291 -2.33 39.29 -25.91
CA ALA A 291 -2.17 40.37 -26.88
C ALA A 291 -0.70 40.49 -27.38
N LEU A 292 -0.20 39.40 -27.97
CA LEU A 292 1.19 39.31 -28.40
C LEU A 292 1.51 40.28 -29.54
N THR A 293 2.72 40.83 -29.50
CA THR A 293 3.34 41.59 -30.59
C THR A 293 4.59 40.87 -31.05
N ASP A 294 4.62 40.48 -32.33
CA ASP A 294 5.72 39.73 -32.92
C ASP A 294 7.04 40.52 -32.91
N ALA A 295 8.13 39.82 -32.64
CA ALA A 295 9.50 40.30 -32.76
C ALA A 295 10.36 39.24 -33.47
N THR A 296 11.64 39.52 -33.69
CA THR A 296 12.54 38.57 -34.36
C THR A 296 12.94 37.43 -33.43
N GLY A 297 12.32 36.26 -33.61
CA GLY A 297 12.61 35.03 -32.84
C GLY A 297 11.95 34.96 -31.46
N TYR A 298 11.01 35.85 -31.16
CA TYR A 298 10.18 35.86 -29.96
C TYR A 298 8.98 36.79 -30.18
N ALA A 299 8.04 36.83 -29.24
CA ALA A 299 7.00 37.83 -29.15
C ALA A 299 7.07 38.56 -27.80
N THR A 300 6.39 39.70 -27.71
CA THR A 300 6.29 40.52 -26.50
C THR A 300 4.83 40.74 -26.11
N SER A 301 4.60 41.07 -24.84
CA SER A 301 3.29 41.46 -24.33
C SER A 301 3.47 42.49 -23.23
N ALA A 302 2.54 43.46 -23.12
CA ALA A 302 2.51 44.38 -21.97
C ALA A 302 2.23 43.68 -20.63
N GLN A 303 1.76 42.43 -20.67
CA GLN A 303 1.50 41.59 -19.50
C GLN A 303 2.74 40.79 -19.06
N VAL A 304 3.82 40.80 -19.86
CA VAL A 304 5.00 39.98 -19.65
C VAL A 304 6.24 40.86 -19.55
N THR A 305 6.86 40.90 -18.37
CA THR A 305 8.21 41.43 -18.17
C THR A 305 9.20 40.32 -18.50
N GLY A 306 9.41 40.11 -19.80
CA GLY A 306 10.14 38.97 -20.37
C GLY A 306 9.80 38.81 -21.85
N LYS A 307 10.10 37.66 -22.40
CA LYS A 307 9.83 37.28 -23.80
C LYS A 307 8.87 36.09 -23.86
N VAL A 308 8.12 36.01 -24.95
CA VAL A 308 7.22 34.91 -25.24
C VAL A 308 7.78 34.13 -26.42
N TYR A 309 7.97 32.83 -26.26
CA TYR A 309 8.54 31.94 -27.26
C TYR A 309 7.54 30.85 -27.65
N ALA A 310 7.53 30.46 -28.92
CA ALA A 310 6.75 29.32 -29.40
C ALA A 310 7.46 28.54 -30.52
N SER A 311 6.98 27.33 -30.80
CA SER A 311 7.64 26.38 -31.71
C SER A 311 7.67 26.79 -33.19
N ASP A 312 6.80 27.71 -33.62
CA ASP A 312 6.69 28.20 -35.00
C ASP A 312 7.49 29.50 -35.25
N MET A 313 8.23 29.97 -34.25
CA MET A 313 9.08 31.16 -34.36
C MET A 313 10.40 30.88 -35.09
N ALA A 314 11.07 31.93 -35.53
CA ALA A 314 12.34 31.84 -36.26
C ALA A 314 13.45 31.16 -35.43
N ASP A 315 14.36 30.47 -36.13
CA ASP A 315 15.54 29.84 -35.53
C ASP A 315 16.39 30.84 -34.73
N PRO A 316 16.98 30.42 -33.60
CA PRO A 316 17.08 29.04 -33.09
C PRO A 316 15.93 28.62 -32.15
N THR A 317 14.84 29.39 -32.06
CA THR A 317 13.77 29.18 -31.07
C THR A 317 13.22 27.76 -31.02
N PRO A 318 12.84 27.13 -32.14
CA PRO A 318 12.17 25.82 -32.09
C PRO A 318 13.04 24.74 -31.44
N VAL A 319 14.34 24.68 -31.80
CA VAL A 319 15.26 23.69 -31.22
C VAL A 319 15.55 23.97 -29.74
N THR A 320 15.69 25.23 -29.35
CA THR A 320 15.87 25.62 -27.95
C THR A 320 14.66 25.22 -27.09
N LEU A 321 13.44 25.38 -27.62
CA LEU A 321 12.21 24.99 -26.91
C LEU A 321 12.04 23.48 -26.83
N THR A 322 12.41 22.73 -27.87
CA THR A 322 12.41 21.25 -27.80
C THR A 322 13.29 20.77 -26.65
N THR A 323 14.52 21.29 -26.52
CA THR A 323 15.41 20.94 -25.40
C THR A 323 14.83 21.36 -24.04
N ALA A 324 14.19 22.54 -23.94
CA ALA A 324 13.55 22.98 -22.70
C ALA A 324 12.41 22.03 -22.27
N VAL A 325 11.59 21.57 -23.22
CA VAL A 325 10.51 20.61 -22.96
C VAL A 325 11.07 19.25 -22.54
N GLU A 326 12.13 18.76 -23.18
CA GLU A 326 12.81 17.52 -22.78
C GLU A 326 13.40 17.61 -21.38
N ASN A 327 14.00 18.74 -21.01
CA ASN A 327 14.51 18.99 -19.67
C ASN A 327 13.37 19.08 -18.64
N MET A 328 12.23 19.69 -18.97
CA MET A 328 11.03 19.67 -18.12
C MET A 328 10.52 18.25 -17.86
N ILE A 329 10.46 17.40 -18.90
CA ILE A 329 10.04 16.00 -18.78
C ILE A 329 11.05 15.25 -17.91
N THR A 330 12.34 15.45 -18.14
CA THR A 330 13.42 14.84 -17.33
C THR A 330 13.34 15.26 -15.87
N ALA A 331 13.09 16.54 -15.59
CA ALA A 331 12.90 17.05 -14.23
C ALA A 331 11.66 16.46 -13.56
N TYR A 332 10.56 16.31 -14.30
CA TYR A 332 9.36 15.63 -13.82
C TYR A 332 9.67 14.17 -13.44
N ASP A 333 10.34 13.43 -14.32
CA ASP A 333 10.67 12.02 -14.10
C ASP A 333 11.68 11.84 -12.95
N ASP A 334 12.66 12.74 -12.80
CA ASP A 334 13.59 12.79 -11.67
C ASP A 334 12.84 13.02 -10.34
N ALA A 335 11.98 14.05 -10.29
CA ALA A 335 11.20 14.35 -9.10
C ALA A 335 10.25 13.21 -8.73
N ALA A 336 9.54 12.61 -9.71
CA ALA A 336 8.65 11.47 -9.51
C ALA A 336 9.38 10.18 -9.12
N GLY A 337 10.63 10.02 -9.58
CA GLY A 337 11.44 8.82 -9.39
C GLY A 337 12.24 8.77 -8.08
N ARG A 338 12.21 9.82 -7.25
CA ARG A 338 12.94 9.82 -5.96
C ARG A 338 12.41 8.69 -5.05
N PRO A 339 13.25 7.76 -4.57
CA PRO A 339 12.78 6.45 -4.11
C PRO A 339 12.48 6.35 -2.59
N THR A 340 12.97 7.27 -1.77
CA THR A 340 12.98 7.13 -0.31
C THR A 340 12.32 8.34 0.36
N PRO A 341 10.97 8.44 0.31
CA PRO A 341 10.26 9.55 0.91
C PRO A 341 10.42 9.57 2.43
N ASP A 342 10.72 10.76 2.98
CA ASP A 342 10.74 11.03 4.42
C ASP A 342 9.32 11.03 5.00
N PHE A 343 8.33 11.44 4.19
CA PHE A 343 6.93 11.52 4.58
C PHE A 343 6.05 10.78 3.57
N VAL A 344 5.28 9.81 4.05
CA VAL A 344 4.37 8.99 3.23
C VAL A 344 2.93 9.22 3.68
N GLU A 345 2.06 9.59 2.74
CA GLU A 345 0.63 9.82 2.96
C GLU A 345 0.32 10.80 4.09
N LEU A 346 1.17 11.83 4.26
CA LEU A 346 1.03 12.82 5.32
C LEU A 346 -0.38 13.45 5.30
N ALA A 347 -1.06 13.37 6.45
CA ALA A 347 -2.43 13.84 6.64
C ALA A 347 -3.43 13.32 5.57
N THR A 348 -3.16 12.15 4.99
CA THR A 348 -3.99 11.52 3.95
C THR A 348 -4.26 12.44 2.73
N GLY A 349 -3.35 13.36 2.46
CA GLY A 349 -3.43 14.32 1.34
C GLY A 349 -4.08 15.66 1.67
N ASN A 350 -4.72 15.86 2.83
CA ASN A 350 -5.18 17.20 3.24
C ASN A 350 -4.15 17.86 4.16
N ILE A 351 -3.31 18.71 3.59
CA ILE A 351 -2.16 19.30 4.28
C ILE A 351 -2.43 20.70 4.84
N GLY A 352 -3.67 21.20 4.77
CA GLY A 352 -4.02 22.53 5.27
C GLY A 352 -3.66 22.72 6.75
N GLY A 353 -3.02 23.84 7.08
CA GLY A 353 -2.63 24.18 8.45
C GLY A 353 -1.33 23.56 8.92
N LEU A 354 -0.68 22.72 8.09
CA LEU A 354 0.58 22.09 8.45
C LEU A 354 1.78 23.01 8.24
N THR A 355 2.83 22.72 9.01
CA THR A 355 4.18 23.24 8.77
C THR A 355 5.03 22.09 8.21
N LEU A 356 5.55 22.27 7.01
CA LEU A 356 6.29 21.27 6.24
C LEU A 356 7.79 21.57 6.32
N THR A 357 8.54 20.66 6.93
CA THR A 357 10.01 20.71 6.99
C THR A 357 10.63 20.16 5.71
N GLN A 358 11.93 20.38 5.51
CA GLN A 358 12.65 19.84 4.34
C GLN A 358 12.49 18.33 4.17
N GLY A 359 12.57 17.86 2.93
CA GLY A 359 12.53 16.43 2.62
C GLY A 359 11.67 16.07 1.40
N LEU A 360 11.58 14.76 1.18
CA LEU A 360 10.81 14.14 0.13
C LEU A 360 9.47 13.65 0.68
N TYR A 361 8.38 14.09 0.06
CA TYR A 361 7.02 13.72 0.44
C TYR A 361 6.36 12.94 -0.69
N LYS A 362 5.58 11.91 -0.33
CA LYS A 362 4.85 11.05 -1.27
C LYS A 362 3.39 10.91 -0.87
N TRP A 363 2.50 11.14 -1.84
CA TRP A 363 1.09 10.76 -1.79
C TRP A 363 0.72 9.95 -3.03
N THR A 364 -0.12 8.94 -2.85
CA THR A 364 -0.71 8.13 -3.93
C THR A 364 -2.08 8.65 -4.38
N ASN A 365 -2.57 9.71 -3.74
CA ASN A 365 -3.85 10.37 -4.02
C ASN A 365 -3.70 11.88 -4.26
N THR A 366 -4.83 12.53 -4.53
CA THR A 366 -4.94 14.00 -4.59
C THR A 366 -4.52 14.65 -3.30
N VAL A 367 -3.74 15.73 -3.41
CA VAL A 367 -3.38 16.63 -2.31
C VAL A 367 -4.23 17.89 -2.34
N THR A 368 -4.72 18.30 -1.17
CA THR A 368 -5.52 19.51 -0.97
C THR A 368 -4.88 20.41 0.09
N ILE A 369 -4.73 21.68 -0.26
CA ILE A 369 -4.29 22.78 0.61
C ILE A 369 -5.53 23.61 0.97
N ALA A 370 -6.27 23.14 1.98
CA ALA A 370 -7.57 23.72 2.36
C ALA A 370 -7.46 25.02 3.19
N THR A 371 -6.33 25.21 3.88
CA THR A 371 -5.98 26.39 4.66
C THR A 371 -4.48 26.65 4.54
N ASP A 372 -4.01 27.82 4.97
CA ASP A 372 -2.60 28.21 4.88
C ASP A 372 -1.67 27.11 5.39
N ILE A 373 -0.55 26.94 4.69
CA ILE A 373 0.54 26.05 5.09
C ILE A 373 1.82 26.86 5.22
N THR A 374 2.74 26.37 6.04
CA THR A 374 4.08 26.95 6.14
C THR A 374 5.11 25.95 5.64
N ILE A 375 6.02 26.36 4.78
CA ILE A 375 7.22 25.60 4.41
C ILE A 375 8.39 26.24 5.17
N THR A 376 9.06 25.44 6.01
CA THR A 376 10.11 25.94 6.92
C THR A 376 11.39 25.16 6.77
N GLY A 377 12.50 25.88 6.61
CA GLY A 377 13.84 25.33 6.51
C GLY A 377 14.85 26.43 6.22
N THR A 378 16.09 26.04 6.02
CA THR A 378 17.18 26.96 5.66
C THR A 378 17.11 27.37 4.20
N ALA A 379 18.01 28.26 3.78
CA ALA A 379 18.12 28.71 2.40
C ALA A 379 18.58 27.60 1.43
N ASP A 380 19.22 26.54 1.94
CA ASP A 380 19.83 25.48 1.12
C ASP A 380 19.03 24.17 1.18
N ASP A 381 18.02 24.10 2.06
CA ASP A 381 17.12 22.96 2.20
C ASP A 381 16.27 22.77 0.91
N VAL A 382 15.85 21.52 0.66
CA VAL A 382 15.10 21.12 -0.55
C VAL A 382 13.79 20.42 -0.15
N TRP A 383 12.72 20.71 -0.90
CA TRP A 383 11.43 20.06 -0.78
C TRP A 383 11.00 19.47 -2.12
N ILE A 384 10.66 18.19 -2.12
CA ILE A 384 10.07 17.53 -3.29
C ILE A 384 8.76 16.89 -2.85
N PHE A 385 7.66 17.32 -3.44
CA PHE A 385 6.32 16.80 -3.21
C PHE A 385 5.89 15.95 -4.40
N GLN A 386 5.85 14.64 -4.23
CA GLN A 386 5.40 13.67 -5.23
C GLN A 386 3.90 13.36 -5.05
N ILE A 387 3.09 13.73 -6.04
CA ILE A 387 1.63 13.64 -5.97
C ILE A 387 1.13 12.83 -7.18
N ASP A 388 0.63 11.62 -6.92
CA ASP A 388 0.11 10.73 -7.99
C ASP A 388 -1.31 11.14 -8.46
N GLY A 389 -1.99 12.01 -7.71
CA GLY A 389 -3.28 12.59 -8.06
C GLY A 389 -3.20 14.06 -8.45
N ASP A 390 -4.26 14.81 -8.15
CA ASP A 390 -4.33 16.25 -8.40
C ASP A 390 -3.71 17.05 -7.24
N LEU A 391 -3.34 18.31 -7.50
CA LEU A 391 -3.00 19.29 -6.47
C LEU A 391 -4.04 20.41 -6.49
N THR A 392 -4.69 20.64 -5.35
CA THR A 392 -5.76 21.65 -5.21
C THR A 392 -5.47 22.61 -4.07
N GLN A 393 -5.42 23.91 -4.34
CA GLN A 393 -5.34 24.95 -3.32
C GLN A 393 -6.67 25.71 -3.25
N ALA A 394 -7.24 25.83 -2.05
CA ALA A 394 -8.49 26.56 -1.88
C ALA A 394 -8.32 28.08 -2.09
N ALA A 395 -9.43 28.80 -2.28
CA ALA A 395 -9.42 30.24 -2.44
C ALA A 395 -8.86 30.97 -1.20
N ALA A 396 -8.10 32.05 -1.43
CA ALA A 396 -7.47 32.90 -0.42
C ALA A 396 -6.47 32.19 0.52
N VAL A 397 -6.06 30.97 0.20
CA VAL A 397 -5.06 30.20 0.95
C VAL A 397 -3.65 30.58 0.50
N ASN A 398 -2.71 30.65 1.42
CA ASN A 398 -1.33 31.04 1.16
C ASN A 398 -0.34 29.94 1.56
N ILE A 399 0.68 29.73 0.73
CA ILE A 399 1.89 29.01 1.10
C ILE A 399 2.88 30.03 1.66
N ILE A 400 3.31 29.85 2.90
CA ILE A 400 4.16 30.80 3.62
C ILE A 400 5.57 30.20 3.76
N LEU A 401 6.60 30.93 3.32
CA LEU A 401 8.00 30.52 3.55
C LEU A 401 8.53 31.08 4.87
N SER A 402 9.26 30.27 5.62
CA SER A 402 9.89 30.68 6.88
C SER A 402 11.25 30.00 7.09
N GLY A 403 12.04 30.48 8.06
CA GLY A 403 13.36 29.92 8.38
C GLY A 403 14.48 30.25 7.37
N GLY A 404 14.15 30.88 6.24
CA GLY A 404 15.07 31.12 5.13
C GLY A 404 14.76 30.28 3.89
N ALA A 405 13.75 29.41 3.93
CA ALA A 405 13.29 28.63 2.79
C ALA A 405 13.09 29.50 1.53
N GLN A 406 13.53 28.99 0.39
CA GLN A 406 13.44 29.68 -0.90
C GLN A 406 12.63 28.83 -1.88
N ALA A 407 11.67 29.44 -2.59
CA ALA A 407 10.84 28.69 -3.53
C ALA A 407 11.61 28.04 -4.69
N LYS A 408 12.82 28.53 -5.03
CA LYS A 408 13.69 27.86 -6.01
C LYS A 408 14.11 26.44 -5.62
N ASN A 409 14.04 26.08 -4.34
CA ASN A 409 14.35 24.74 -3.84
C ASN A 409 13.10 23.89 -3.56
N ILE A 410 11.91 24.37 -3.95
CA ILE A 410 10.63 23.69 -3.72
C ILE A 410 10.12 23.16 -5.06
N PHE A 411 9.83 21.86 -5.12
CA PHE A 411 9.36 21.18 -6.33
C PHE A 411 8.08 20.41 -6.05
N TRP A 412 7.05 20.70 -6.83
CA TRP A 412 5.76 20.03 -6.79
C TRP A 412 5.61 19.18 -8.05
N GLN A 413 5.85 17.89 -7.95
CA GLN A 413 5.60 16.95 -9.04
C GLN A 413 4.15 16.44 -8.92
N VAL A 414 3.34 16.70 -9.95
CA VAL A 414 1.91 16.39 -9.95
C VAL A 414 1.55 15.57 -11.19
N ALA A 415 1.07 14.34 -10.99
CA ALA A 415 0.68 13.46 -12.10
C ALA A 415 -0.71 13.82 -12.66
N GLY A 416 -1.62 14.30 -11.81
CA GLY A 416 -2.92 14.85 -12.19
C GLY A 416 -2.84 16.32 -12.59
N GLU A 417 -3.95 17.05 -12.39
CA GLU A 417 -4.06 18.48 -12.64
C GLU A 417 -3.67 19.30 -11.40
N THR A 418 -3.18 20.53 -11.63
CA THR A 418 -2.98 21.51 -10.54
C THR A 418 -3.99 22.64 -10.66
N THR A 419 -4.75 22.91 -9.60
CA THR A 419 -5.69 24.03 -9.52
C THR A 419 -5.36 24.94 -8.34
N ILE A 420 -5.08 26.20 -8.64
CA ILE A 420 -4.71 27.24 -7.68
C ILE A 420 -5.89 28.19 -7.49
N GLY A 421 -6.49 28.18 -6.30
CA GLY A 421 -7.73 28.87 -5.96
C GLY A 421 -7.69 30.39 -6.13
N THR A 422 -8.85 31.04 -6.24
CA THR A 422 -8.91 32.50 -6.43
C THR A 422 -8.19 33.23 -5.29
N THR A 423 -7.44 34.29 -5.62
CA THR A 423 -6.72 35.13 -4.65
C THR A 423 -5.73 34.41 -3.72
N SER A 424 -5.37 33.16 -4.04
CA SER A 424 -4.38 32.38 -3.29
C SER A 424 -2.94 32.81 -3.62
N HIS A 425 -2.00 32.40 -2.78
CA HIS A 425 -0.57 32.58 -3.02
C HIS A 425 0.17 31.24 -2.99
N PHE A 426 0.95 30.95 -4.02
CA PHE A 426 1.70 29.70 -4.19
C PHE A 426 3.22 29.94 -4.26
N GLU A 427 4.00 29.01 -3.72
CA GLU A 427 5.46 29.08 -3.66
C GLU A 427 6.07 27.77 -4.21
N GLY A 428 6.95 27.88 -5.22
CA GLY A 428 7.74 26.77 -5.75
C GLY A 428 7.60 26.50 -7.25
N ASN A 429 8.37 25.52 -7.73
CA ASN A 429 8.33 25.05 -9.11
C ASN A 429 7.29 23.92 -9.24
N ILE A 430 6.30 24.07 -10.10
CA ILE A 430 5.32 23.03 -10.41
C ILE A 430 5.76 22.28 -11.68
N LEU A 431 5.93 20.97 -11.56
CA LEU A 431 6.19 20.00 -12.62
C LEU A 431 4.93 19.15 -12.81
N CYS A 432 4.04 19.56 -13.71
CA CYS A 432 2.73 18.93 -13.89
C CYS A 432 2.70 18.08 -15.16
N MET A 433 2.28 16.81 -15.05
CA MET A 433 2.09 15.93 -16.21
C MET A 433 0.88 16.32 -17.05
N THR A 434 -0.09 17.00 -16.46
CA THR A 434 -1.25 17.54 -17.17
C THR A 434 -1.24 19.07 -17.17
N GLY A 435 -2.36 19.70 -16.81
CA GLY A 435 -2.55 21.14 -16.86
C GLY A 435 -2.43 21.83 -15.51
N ILE A 436 -2.01 23.09 -15.55
CA ILE A 436 -1.97 23.99 -14.39
C ILE A 436 -2.98 25.11 -14.62
N THR A 437 -3.93 25.27 -13.70
CA THR A 437 -4.95 26.31 -13.76
C THR A 437 -4.83 27.24 -12.56
N TYR A 438 -4.62 28.52 -12.83
CA TYR A 438 -4.72 29.58 -11.84
C TYR A 438 -6.07 30.27 -11.97
N LEU A 439 -6.87 30.23 -10.91
CA LEU A 439 -8.13 30.95 -10.86
C LEU A 439 -7.89 32.44 -10.58
N THR A 440 -8.95 33.23 -10.74
CA THR A 440 -8.92 34.69 -10.70
C THR A 440 -8.07 35.26 -9.57
N GLY A 441 -7.04 36.04 -9.91
CA GLY A 441 -6.26 36.81 -8.93
C GLY A 441 -5.28 36.00 -8.09
N ALA A 442 -5.10 34.70 -8.35
CA ALA A 442 -4.05 33.92 -7.70
C ALA A 442 -2.65 34.43 -8.07
N THR A 443 -1.69 34.20 -7.18
CA THR A 443 -0.30 34.65 -7.35
C THR A 443 0.70 33.52 -7.10
N MET A 444 1.87 33.61 -7.73
CA MET A 444 2.95 32.64 -7.56
C MET A 444 4.33 33.33 -7.55
N ASN A 445 5.21 32.85 -6.66
CA ASN A 445 6.66 32.92 -6.83
C ASN A 445 7.16 31.52 -7.19
N GLY A 446 7.66 31.32 -8.40
CA GLY A 446 7.83 29.95 -8.89
C GLY A 446 8.01 29.80 -10.39
N ARG A 447 7.72 28.59 -10.84
CA ARG A 447 7.60 28.23 -12.26
C ARG A 447 6.39 27.33 -12.46
N ALA A 448 5.67 27.52 -13.57
CA ALA A 448 4.57 26.66 -14.00
C ALA A 448 5.00 25.86 -15.23
N LEU A 449 5.45 24.62 -15.02
CA LEU A 449 5.98 23.74 -16.05
C LEU A 449 4.97 22.60 -16.30
N ALA A 450 4.17 22.73 -17.37
CA ALA A 450 3.04 21.84 -17.66
C ALA A 450 3.27 21.03 -18.94
N GLN A 451 3.11 19.71 -18.87
CA GLN A 451 3.18 18.86 -20.05
C GLN A 451 1.91 18.92 -20.93
N THR A 452 0.87 19.63 -20.50
CA THR A 452 -0.23 20.07 -21.39
C THR A 452 -0.33 21.60 -21.42
N ALA A 453 -1.22 22.19 -20.63
CA ALA A 453 -1.61 23.59 -20.75
C ALA A 453 -1.44 24.36 -19.43
N VAL A 454 -1.24 25.67 -19.56
CA VAL A 454 -1.33 26.62 -18.44
C VAL A 454 -2.47 27.60 -18.69
N ILE A 455 -3.39 27.72 -17.74
CA ILE A 455 -4.55 28.60 -17.79
C ILE A 455 -4.44 29.65 -16.69
N LEU A 456 -4.63 30.92 -17.08
CA LEU A 456 -4.53 32.10 -16.23
C LEU A 456 -5.81 32.94 -16.29
N ASP A 457 -6.12 33.61 -15.19
CA ASP A 457 -7.15 34.62 -15.06
C ASP A 457 -6.70 35.70 -14.07
N ALA A 458 -6.24 36.85 -14.57
CA ALA A 458 -5.79 37.98 -13.75
C ALA A 458 -4.72 37.64 -12.70
N ASN A 459 -3.74 36.81 -13.05
CA ASN A 459 -2.75 36.30 -12.11
C ASN A 459 -1.47 37.13 -12.08
N THR A 460 -0.73 37.03 -10.98
CA THR A 460 0.67 37.49 -10.90
C THR A 460 1.61 36.29 -10.77
N ILE A 461 2.46 36.05 -11.76
CA ILE A 461 3.41 34.92 -11.77
C ILE A 461 4.83 35.47 -11.89
N THR A 462 5.66 35.22 -10.88
CA THR A 462 7.00 35.79 -10.77
C THR A 462 8.06 34.69 -10.71
N GLU A 463 9.05 34.78 -11.59
CA GLU A 463 10.23 33.90 -11.58
C GLU A 463 11.07 34.06 -10.29
N LEU A 464 11.75 32.99 -9.91
CA LEU A 464 12.54 32.83 -8.68
C LEU A 464 13.96 33.37 -8.73
#